data_AF-A0A3B8X0Q9-F1
#
_entry.id   AF-A0A3B8X0Q9-F1
#
_cell.length_a   1.000
_cell.length_b   1.000
_cell.length_c   1.000
_cell.angle_alpha   90.00
_cell.angle_beta   90.00
_cell.angle_gamma   90.00
#
_symmetry.space_group_name_H-M   'P 1'
#
loop_
_entity.id
_entity.type
_entity.pdbx_description
1 polymer ?
#
loop_
_entity_poly.entity_id
_entity_poly.type
_entity_poly.pdbx_seq_one_letter_code
_entity_poly.pdbx_strand_id
1 'polypeptide(L)'
;VQVAEMVIEKAKRLVEHKRDVVILLDSITRLARAYNTTVPSSGKVLTGGVDANALDRPKKFFGAARNVEEGGSLTIIATSLVETGSRMDDVIYEEFKGT
;
A
#
# COMPACT_ATOMS: atom_id res chain seq x y z
N VAL A 1 -6.16 -9.02 3.61
CA VAL A 1 -5.18 -8.53 2.60
C VAL A 1 -5.36 -9.16 1.22
N GLN A 2 -5.75 -10.43 1.11
CA GLN A 2 -5.94 -11.14 -0.17
C GLN A 2 -6.80 -10.40 -1.23
N VAL A 3 -7.89 -9.74 -0.82
CA VAL A 3 -8.73 -8.97 -1.78
C VAL A 3 -7.94 -7.83 -2.42
N ALA A 4 -7.12 -7.11 -1.66
CA ALA A 4 -6.27 -6.05 -2.20
C ALA A 4 -5.27 -6.63 -3.20
N GLU A 5 -4.69 -7.79 -2.92
CA GLU A 5 -3.77 -8.49 -3.82
C GLU A 5 -4.45 -8.89 -5.15
N MET A 6 -5.68 -9.39 -5.09
CA MET A 6 -6.44 -9.70 -6.30
C MET A 6 -6.76 -8.44 -7.12
N VAL A 7 -7.12 -7.33 -6.46
CA VAL A 7 -7.41 -6.06 -7.13
C VAL A 7 -6.18 -5.52 -7.85
N ILE A 8 -5.01 -5.52 -7.19
CA ILE A 8 -3.80 -4.98 -7.81
C ILE A 8 -3.31 -5.85 -8.97
N GLU A 9 -3.40 -7.18 -8.86
CA GLU A 9 -3.04 -8.06 -9.97
C GLU A 9 -3.99 -7.89 -11.16
N LYS A 10 -5.30 -7.76 -10.93
CA LYS A 10 -6.26 -7.44 -11.99
C LYS A 10 -5.93 -6.09 -12.64
N ALA A 11 -5.62 -5.06 -11.85
CA ALA A 11 -5.30 -3.74 -12.36
C ALA A 11 -4.04 -3.77 -13.25
N LYS A 12 -2.98 -4.46 -12.82
CA LYS A 12 -1.77 -4.67 -13.63
C LYS A 12 -2.08 -5.34 -14.97
N ARG A 13 -2.89 -6.41 -14.97
CA ARG A 13 -3.30 -7.09 -16.21
C ARG A 13 -4.08 -6.19 -17.16
N LEU A 14 -4.95 -5.34 -16.63
CA LEU A 14 -5.66 -4.34 -17.45
C LEU A 14 -4.69 -3.32 -18.06
N VAL A 15 -3.69 -2.86 -17.31
CA VAL A 15 -2.64 -1.96 -17.81
C VAL A 15 -1.77 -2.62 -18.87
N GLU A 16 -1.42 -3.90 -18.73
CA GLU A 16 -0.73 -4.68 -19.78
C GLU A 16 -1.53 -4.72 -21.09
N HIS A 17 -2.86 -4.63 -21.02
CA HIS A 17 -3.76 -4.46 -22.17
C HIS A 17 -3.99 -2.98 -22.56
N LYS A 18 -3.07 -2.08 -22.19
CA LYS A 18 -3.07 -0.65 -22.51
C LYS A 18 -4.30 0.11 -22.01
N ARG A 19 -4.88 -0.33 -20.89
CA ARG A 19 -6.00 0.37 -20.23
C ARG A 19 -5.48 1.35 -19.19
N ASP A 20 -6.14 2.50 -19.08
CA ASP A 20 -5.97 3.40 -17.96
C ASP A 20 -6.88 2.96 -16.81
N VAL A 21 -6.26 2.65 -15.67
CA VAL A 21 -6.93 2.09 -14.50
C VAL A 21 -6.73 3.02 -13.32
N VAL A 22 -7.81 3.29 -12.60
CA VAL A 22 -7.79 4.08 -11.36
C VAL A 22 -8.23 3.20 -10.20
N ILE A 23 -7.44 3.18 -9.12
CA ILE A 23 -7.82 2.60 -7.83
C ILE A 23 -8.01 3.74 -6.83
N LEU A 24 -9.20 3.83 -6.25
CA LEU A 24 -9.48 4.67 -5.10
C LEU A 24 -9.42 3.80 -3.84
N LEU A 25 -8.40 4.01 -3.00
CA LEU A 25 -8.13 3.20 -1.82
C LEU A 25 -8.45 3.98 -0.54
N ASP A 26 -9.43 3.54 0.24
CA ASP A 26 -9.71 4.05 1.58
C ASP A 26 -9.53 2.94 2.63
N SER A 27 -8.39 2.82 3.31
CA SER A 27 -7.21 3.71 3.34
C SER A 27 -5.90 2.94 3.26
N ILE A 28 -4.81 3.60 2.85
CA ILE A 28 -3.47 2.98 2.86
C ILE A 28 -3.03 2.65 4.29
N THR A 29 -3.42 3.47 5.27
CA THR A 29 -3.14 3.22 6.69
C THR A 29 -3.77 1.91 7.16
N ARG A 30 -5.06 1.68 6.85
CA ARG A 30 -5.76 0.45 7.25
C ARG A 30 -5.20 -0.77 6.53
N LEU A 31 -4.82 -0.62 5.27
CA LEU A 31 -4.16 -1.70 4.52
C LEU A 31 -2.82 -2.08 5.17
N ALA A 32 -1.99 -1.09 5.53
CA ALA A 32 -0.72 -1.33 6.20
C ALA A 32 -0.88 -2.01 7.57
N ARG A 33 -1.85 -1.58 8.39
CA ARG A 33 -2.17 -2.25 9.66
C ARG A 33 -2.58 -3.71 9.45
N ALA A 34 -3.41 -3.99 8.43
CA ALA A 34 -3.81 -5.35 8.11
C ALA A 34 -2.60 -6.22 7.76
N TYR A 35 -1.68 -5.72 6.93
CA TYR A 35 -0.43 -6.43 6.64
C TYR A 35 0.41 -6.68 7.91
N ASN A 36 0.55 -5.68 8.79
CA ASN A 36 1.26 -5.83 10.06
C ASN A 36 0.71 -6.94 10.96
N THR A 37 -0.61 -7.16 10.95
CA THR A 37 -1.24 -8.24 11.73
C THR A 37 -1.11 -9.62 11.10
N THR A 38 -0.88 -9.71 9.79
CA THR A 38 -0.86 -10.99 9.05
C THR A 38 0.53 -11.50 8.70
N VAL A 39 1.54 -10.63 8.70
CA VAL A 39 2.93 -11.02 8.38
C VAL A 39 3.55 -11.73 9.59
N PRO A 40 4.24 -12.88 9.39
CA PRO A 40 4.99 -13.52 10.46
C PRO A 40 6.01 -12.55 11.07
N SER A 41 6.11 -12.53 12.41
CA SER A 41 7.05 -11.65 13.11
C SER A 41 8.48 -11.85 12.59
N SER A 42 9.14 -10.75 12.22
CA SER A 42 10.55 -10.74 11.83
C SER A 42 11.49 -10.78 13.04
N GLY A 43 10.94 -10.69 14.26
CA GLY A 43 11.71 -10.48 15.49
C GLY A 43 12.24 -9.05 15.64
N LYS A 44 11.96 -8.15 14.69
CA LYS A 44 12.37 -6.74 14.71
C LYS A 44 11.15 -5.84 14.62
N VAL A 45 10.74 -5.32 15.77
CA VAL A 45 9.62 -4.37 15.88
C VAL A 45 10.18 -2.94 15.90
N LEU A 46 9.75 -2.14 14.95
CA LEU A 46 10.06 -0.71 14.86
C LEU A 46 9.28 0.07 15.92
N THR A 47 9.69 1.33 16.13
CA THR A 47 8.94 2.31 16.92
C THR A 47 7.47 2.31 16.47
N GLY A 48 6.54 2.33 17.43
CA GLY A 48 5.10 2.31 17.14
C GLY A 48 4.48 0.92 16.94
N GLY A 49 5.23 -0.17 17.14
CA GLY A 49 4.66 -1.53 17.11
C GLY A 49 4.49 -2.10 15.69
N VAL A 50 5.19 -1.53 14.72
CA VAL A 50 5.20 -1.99 13.32
C VAL A 50 6.36 -2.95 13.12
N ASP A 51 6.10 -4.13 12.57
CA ASP A 51 7.15 -5.06 12.20
C ASP A 51 7.95 -4.51 11.01
N ALA A 52 9.28 -4.65 11.04
CA ALA A 52 10.17 -4.13 9.99
C ALA A 52 9.79 -4.62 8.56
N ASN A 53 9.19 -5.80 8.44
CA ASN A 53 8.76 -6.36 7.15
C ASN A 53 7.30 -6.06 6.81
N ALA A 54 6.51 -5.51 7.74
CA ALA A 54 5.08 -5.31 7.54
C ALA A 54 4.75 -4.28 6.44
N LEU A 55 5.63 -3.31 6.21
CA LEU A 55 5.40 -2.21 5.27
C LEU A 55 5.84 -2.49 3.83
N ASP A 56 6.62 -3.55 3.60
CA ASP A 56 7.12 -3.88 2.26
C ASP A 56 5.98 -4.14 1.27
N ARG A 57 4.97 -4.93 1.68
CA ARG A 57 3.81 -5.27 0.85
C ARG A 57 2.92 -4.05 0.56
N PRO A 58 2.50 -3.25 1.57
CA PRO A 58 1.82 -1.98 1.36
C PRO A 58 2.56 -1.00 0.44
N LYS A 59 3.89 -0.83 0.62
CA LYS A 59 4.70 0.04 -0.23
C LYS A 59 4.72 -0.43 -1.69
N LYS A 60 4.90 -1.74 -1.91
CA LYS A 60 4.80 -2.33 -3.26
C LYS A 60 3.42 -2.17 -3.89
N PHE A 61 2.36 -2.25 -3.09
CA PHE A 61 0.99 -2.00 -3.56
C PHE A 61 0.85 -0.55 -4.04
N PHE A 62 1.24 0.42 -3.23
CA PHE A 62 1.10 1.84 -3.56
C PHE A 62 2.02 2.26 -4.72
N GLY A 63 3.29 1.83 -4.69
CA GLY A 63 4.28 2.07 -5.74
C GLY A 63 4.05 1.26 -7.04
N ALA A 64 2.97 0.49 -7.12
CA ALA A 64 2.53 -0.09 -8.39
C ALA A 64 1.99 0.99 -9.34
N ALA A 65 1.47 2.10 -8.81
CA ALA A 65 1.01 3.23 -9.60
C ALA A 65 2.14 3.77 -10.50
N ARG A 66 1.88 3.88 -11.80
CA ARG A 66 2.85 4.35 -12.80
C ARG A 66 2.15 4.65 -14.13
N ASN A 67 2.75 5.55 -14.90
CA ASN A 67 2.48 5.71 -16.32
C ASN A 67 3.38 4.76 -17.12
N VAL A 68 2.84 4.04 -18.11
CA VAL A 68 3.60 3.09 -18.94
C VAL A 68 3.79 3.69 -20.33
N GLU A 69 5.05 3.89 -20.75
CA GLU A 69 5.38 4.54 -22.03
C GLU A 69 4.76 3.82 -23.25
N GLU A 70 4.65 2.49 -23.20
CA GLU A 70 4.10 1.66 -24.29
C GLU A 70 2.55 1.65 -24.35
N GLY A 71 1.90 2.33 -23.40
CA GLY A 71 0.46 2.54 -23.31
C GLY A 71 -0.18 1.97 -22.05
N GLY A 72 -1.22 2.66 -21.57
CA GLY A 72 -1.92 2.37 -20.32
C GLY A 72 -1.29 3.04 -19.11
N SER A 73 -2.04 3.10 -18.01
CA SER A 73 -1.57 3.70 -16.76
C SER A 73 -2.28 3.09 -15.56
N LEU A 74 -1.57 2.98 -14.44
CA LEU A 74 -2.16 2.68 -13.15
C LEU A 74 -2.07 3.91 -12.27
N THR A 75 -3.21 4.52 -11.98
CA THR A 75 -3.32 5.59 -10.99
C THR A 75 -3.87 5.02 -9.69
N ILE A 76 -3.21 5.31 -8.57
CA ILE A 76 -3.73 4.97 -7.23
C ILE A 76 -3.86 6.26 -6.44
N ILE A 77 -5.06 6.53 -5.95
CA ILE A 77 -5.33 7.61 -5.01
C ILE A 77 -5.76 6.94 -3.71
N ALA A 78 -4.99 7.16 -2.65
CA ALA A 78 -5.27 6.55 -1.35
C ALA A 78 -5.48 7.63 -0.28
N THR A 79 -6.44 7.42 0.61
CA THR A 79 -6.54 8.21 1.83
C THR A 79 -5.51 7.71 2.83
N SER A 80 -4.95 8.64 3.62
CA SER A 80 -4.09 8.34 4.77
C SER A 80 -4.73 8.93 6.01
N LEU A 81 -4.72 8.17 7.10
CA LEU A 81 -5.18 8.64 8.40
C LEU A 81 -4.01 9.33 9.11
N VAL A 82 -4.25 10.54 9.60
CA VAL A 82 -3.32 11.35 10.41
C VAL A 82 -4.04 11.78 11.69
N GLU A 83 -3.28 12.20 12.70
CA GLU A 83 -3.83 12.71 13.97
C GLU A 83 -4.76 11.72 14.69
N THR A 84 -4.54 10.41 14.51
CA THR A 84 -5.40 9.37 15.11
C THR A 84 -5.08 9.08 16.58
N GLY A 85 -3.98 9.63 17.10
CA GLY A 85 -3.41 9.29 18.40
C GLY A 85 -2.68 7.95 18.45
N SER A 86 -2.59 7.24 17.33
CA SER A 86 -1.88 5.97 17.20
C SER A 86 -0.46 6.19 16.68
N ARG A 87 0.54 5.87 17.52
CA ARG A 87 1.96 5.93 17.11
C ARG A 87 2.28 5.00 15.93
N MET A 88 1.52 3.92 15.75
CA MET A 88 1.63 3.06 14.58
C MET A 88 1.21 3.81 13.31
N ASP A 89 0.12 4.57 13.38
CA ASP A 89 -0.42 5.28 12.23
C ASP A 89 0.51 6.44 11.84
N ASP A 90 1.08 7.14 12.81
CA ASP A 90 2.10 8.17 12.58
C ASP A 90 3.33 7.61 11.85
N VAL A 91 3.80 6.43 12.27
CA VAL A 91 4.93 5.74 11.62
C VAL A 91 4.56 5.31 10.21
N ILE A 92 3.37 4.74 10.01
CA ILE A 92 2.88 4.37 8.67
C ILE A 92 2.83 5.61 7.77
N TYR A 93 2.28 6.73 8.27
CA TYR A 93 2.19 7.96 7.51
C TYR A 93 3.57 8.47 7.08
N GLU A 94 4.53 8.56 7.99
CA GLU A 94 5.90 9.00 7.67
C GLU A 94 6.58 8.08 6.65
N GLU A 95 6.35 6.77 6.74
CA GLU A 95 6.91 5.79 5.80
C GLU A 95 6.32 5.90 4.39
N PHE A 96 5.08 6.37 4.25
CA PHE A 96 4.42 6.58 2.95
C PHE A 96 4.61 7.98 2.39
N LYS A 97 4.99 8.97 3.21
CA LYS A 97 5.26 10.33 2.77
C LYS A 97 6.37 10.43 1.71
N GLY A 98 7.31 9.48 1.72
CA GLY A 98 8.42 9.40 0.76
C GLY A 98 8.18 8.46 -0.43
N THR A 99 6.97 7.93 -0.62
CA THR A 99 6.63 6.98 -1.70
C THR A 99 5.81 7.65 -2.79
#